data_AF-A0A949TA73-F1
#
_entry.id   AF-A0A949TA73-F1
#
_cell.length_a   1.000
_cell.length_b   1.000
_cell.length_c   1.000
_cell.angle_alpha   90.00
_cell.angle_beta   90.00
_cell.angle_gamma   90.00
#
_symmetry.space_group_name_H-M   'P 1'
#
loop_
_entity.id
_entity.type
_entity.pdbx_description
1 polymer ?
#
loop_
_entity_poly.entity_id
_entity_poly.type
_entity_poly.pdbx_seq_one_letter_code
_entity_poly.pdbx_strand_id
1 'polypeptide(L)'
;MSDNAQSAEISSPHAVTCACSHCKISAVEKSSELGFNGRDVPIDGNGDPVLTADPIINALVGSGEFRWNWRLPIGTPVEVTYSFRNSEPGPNYFDTINDFRVMTVEQQIAVRQILDQYAANTGLTFREVSAEDGGDMNFGLYSGRNGIPSGIPNDGEAIPPIENLNGSGDVWINWTQADAEDFAPSPGNQGYFLLTHEIGHALGLKHTGNNSFFDSGPFLPAELDNTANTVMSFNQTVGTTGPAPFDFAALQALYGTAGGASAVDTFQLFFDPAITFQVTEDLVPVAANTYLIELVPSIRSHEFKATNANEIITGAANPDGFEAITALGGNDIIYGRQGTEVIYGNVGADQLFGGQDRDTLFGGKDGDRLFGNKGNDIIYGNNAEDRVFGGQGDDLIFGGKGADTINGNLGNDTINGNRGNDILIGNDGADQFVMRAGGGIDTLVDFNAAEGDTLNIIASQVTAIFTDTFGNTQVQFFDGSILIVAGVDSSAISPLIG
;
A
#
# COMPACT_ATOMS: atom_id res chain seq x y z
N MET A 1 -12.50 -7.27 45.82
CA MET A 1 -12.71 -8.54 45.12
C MET A 1 -13.96 -8.36 44.26
N SER A 2 -13.73 -8.39 42.94
CA SER A 2 -14.67 -8.49 41.82
C SER A 2 -15.89 -7.55 41.80
N ASP A 3 -15.73 -6.42 41.10
CA ASP A 3 -16.81 -5.76 40.37
C ASP A 3 -17.05 -6.52 39.06
N ASN A 4 -18.29 -6.98 38.89
CA ASN A 4 -18.84 -7.50 37.64
C ASN A 4 -19.38 -6.30 36.85
N ALA A 5 -18.64 -5.87 35.83
CA ALA A 5 -19.16 -5.03 34.76
C ALA A 5 -19.06 -5.83 33.46
N GLN A 6 -20.09 -6.66 33.20
CA GLN A 6 -20.39 -7.05 31.83
C GLN A 6 -20.86 -5.79 31.11
N SER A 7 -19.98 -5.19 30.30
CA SER A 7 -20.42 -4.32 29.21
C SER A 7 -21.25 -5.19 28.27
N ALA A 8 -22.54 -4.90 28.19
CA ALA A 8 -23.41 -5.50 27.20
C ALA A 8 -22.90 -5.10 25.80
N GLU A 9 -22.26 -6.04 25.11
CA GLU A 9 -22.13 -5.99 23.66
C GLU A 9 -23.55 -5.99 23.10
N ILE A 10 -23.96 -4.87 22.51
CA ILE A 10 -25.12 -4.82 21.63
C ILE A 10 -24.62 -5.36 20.29
N SER A 11 -24.45 -6.69 20.21
CA SER A 11 -24.17 -7.38 18.96
C SER A 11 -25.48 -7.56 18.22
N SER A 12 -25.59 -6.95 17.04
CA SER A 12 -26.59 -7.36 16.05
C SER A 12 -26.41 -8.88 15.79
N PRO A 13 -27.50 -9.66 15.69
CA PRO A 13 -27.45 -11.10 15.41
C PRO A 13 -26.62 -11.48 14.18
N HIS A 14 -26.32 -10.53 13.28
CA HIS A 14 -25.46 -10.75 12.11
C HIS A 14 -24.02 -11.12 12.45
N ALA A 15 -23.43 -10.55 13.51
CA ALA A 15 -22.03 -10.82 13.86
C ALA A 15 -21.78 -12.26 14.35
N VAL A 16 -22.84 -13.02 14.69
CA VAL A 16 -22.73 -14.32 15.36
C VAL A 16 -23.39 -15.47 14.61
N THR A 17 -24.36 -15.22 13.72
CA THR A 17 -25.21 -16.32 13.20
C THR A 17 -25.13 -16.66 11.71
N CYS A 18 -24.36 -15.93 10.89
CA CYS A 18 -23.83 -16.47 9.63
C CYS A 18 -22.55 -17.30 9.87
N ALA A 19 -22.63 -18.23 10.83
CA ALA A 19 -21.53 -19.02 11.31
C ALA A 19 -20.98 -19.94 10.20
N CYS A 20 -19.86 -19.55 9.62
CA CYS A 20 -18.92 -20.44 8.94
C CYS A 20 -18.49 -21.53 9.93
N SER A 21 -19.12 -22.71 9.88
CA SER A 21 -18.74 -23.87 10.71
C SER A 21 -17.34 -24.44 10.40
N HIS A 22 -16.60 -23.82 9.48
CA HIS A 22 -15.29 -24.28 9.01
C HIS A 22 -14.18 -23.22 9.00
N CYS A 23 -14.39 -22.00 9.54
CA CYS A 23 -13.39 -20.92 9.50
C CYS A 23 -12.30 -21.05 10.58
N LYS A 24 -11.80 -22.27 10.86
CA LYS A 24 -10.62 -22.54 11.69
C LYS A 24 -9.64 -23.49 11.00
N ILE A 25 -9.31 -23.23 9.74
CA ILE A 25 -8.33 -24.05 9.01
C ILE A 25 -7.40 -23.10 8.25
N SER A 26 -6.10 -23.22 8.48
CA SER A 26 -5.07 -22.36 7.90
C SER A 26 -4.98 -22.53 6.38
N ALA A 27 -4.56 -21.47 5.69
CA ALA A 27 -4.38 -21.42 4.24
C ALA A 27 -3.50 -22.55 3.66
N VAL A 28 -2.66 -23.17 4.50
CA VAL A 28 -1.71 -24.24 4.12
C VAL A 28 -2.41 -25.57 3.82
N GLU A 29 -3.54 -25.89 4.45
CA GLU A 29 -4.09 -27.26 4.40
C GLU A 29 -4.94 -27.57 3.15
N LYS A 30 -5.24 -26.59 2.28
CA LYS A 30 -6.28 -26.76 1.24
C LYS A 30 -5.88 -26.55 -0.22
N SER A 31 -4.61 -26.29 -0.53
CA SER A 31 -4.14 -26.20 -1.93
C SER A 31 -4.37 -27.50 -2.72
N SER A 32 -4.49 -28.66 -2.04
CA SER A 32 -4.60 -29.97 -2.69
C SER A 32 -6.01 -30.59 -2.73
N GLU A 33 -7.00 -30.10 -1.96
CA GLU A 33 -8.34 -30.73 -1.88
C GLU A 33 -9.49 -29.90 -2.49
N LEU A 34 -9.24 -28.68 -2.97
CA LEU A 34 -10.30 -27.75 -3.39
C LEU A 34 -10.56 -27.66 -4.91
N GLY A 35 -10.06 -28.59 -5.73
CA GLY A 35 -10.40 -28.58 -7.15
C GLY A 35 -9.87 -27.34 -7.90
N PHE A 36 -8.78 -26.75 -7.40
CA PHE A 36 -7.94 -25.84 -8.17
C PHE A 36 -7.27 -26.62 -9.30
N ASN A 37 -7.98 -26.85 -10.40
CA ASN A 37 -7.35 -27.20 -11.66
C ASN A 37 -6.67 -25.95 -12.25
N GLY A 38 -5.56 -25.54 -11.61
CA GLY A 38 -4.41 -24.93 -12.27
C GLY A 38 -4.47 -23.47 -12.73
N ARG A 39 -4.79 -22.50 -11.84
CA ARG A 39 -4.33 -21.09 -11.87
C ARG A 39 -4.51 -20.47 -10.48
N ASP A 40 -3.73 -19.53 -9.94
CA ASP A 40 -2.36 -19.01 -10.12
C ASP A 40 -2.13 -18.14 -8.86
N VAL A 41 -1.81 -18.74 -7.70
CA VAL A 41 -1.13 -17.97 -6.63
C VAL A 41 0.32 -18.38 -6.76
N PRO A 42 1.18 -17.54 -7.37
CA PRO A 42 2.59 -17.83 -7.45
C PRO A 42 3.10 -18.07 -6.02
N ILE A 43 3.97 -19.06 -5.83
CA ILE A 43 4.66 -19.29 -4.57
C ILE A 43 6.12 -18.95 -4.78
N ASP A 44 6.74 -18.33 -3.79
CA ASP A 44 8.15 -17.95 -3.88
C ASP A 44 9.07 -19.20 -3.75
N GLY A 45 10.38 -18.97 -3.77
CA GLY A 45 11.37 -20.03 -3.61
C GLY A 45 11.35 -20.73 -2.24
N ASN A 46 10.62 -20.18 -1.27
CA ASN A 46 10.47 -20.70 0.09
C ASN A 46 9.13 -21.43 0.30
N GLY A 47 8.23 -21.35 -0.66
CA GLY A 47 6.90 -21.97 -0.60
C GLY A 47 5.83 -21.05 -0.01
N ASP A 48 6.14 -19.77 0.19
CA ASP A 48 5.19 -18.77 0.66
C ASP A 48 4.36 -18.24 -0.51
N PRO A 49 3.05 -17.95 -0.34
CA PRO A 49 2.25 -17.33 -1.38
C PRO A 49 2.82 -15.95 -1.74
N VAL A 50 3.01 -15.70 -3.04
CA VAL A 50 3.26 -14.39 -3.63
C VAL A 50 1.91 -13.85 -4.08
N LEU A 51 1.43 -12.81 -3.41
CA LEU A 51 0.20 -12.16 -3.80
C LEU A 51 0.51 -10.99 -4.72
N THR A 52 -0.02 -11.07 -5.94
CA THR A 52 -0.10 -9.95 -6.88
C THR A 52 -1.49 -9.30 -6.82
N ALA A 53 -1.70 -8.25 -7.62
CA ALA A 53 -3.02 -7.68 -7.88
C ALA A 53 -4.09 -8.68 -8.26
N ASP A 54 -3.71 -9.58 -9.16
CA ASP A 54 -4.67 -10.39 -9.89
C ASP A 54 -5.41 -11.36 -8.96
N PRO A 55 -4.77 -12.06 -8.00
CA PRO A 55 -5.49 -12.84 -7.00
C PRO A 55 -6.54 -12.05 -6.21
N ILE A 56 -6.25 -10.80 -5.81
CA ILE A 56 -7.17 -9.97 -5.02
C ILE A 56 -8.33 -9.48 -5.88
N ILE A 57 -8.03 -8.91 -7.05
CA ILE A 57 -9.05 -8.44 -7.99
C ILE A 57 -9.91 -9.62 -8.45
N ASN A 58 -9.32 -10.74 -8.83
CA ASN A 58 -10.07 -11.94 -9.23
C ASN A 58 -10.94 -12.47 -8.09
N ALA A 59 -10.50 -12.39 -6.82
CA ALA A 59 -11.32 -12.79 -5.67
C ALA A 59 -12.58 -11.94 -5.52
N LEU A 60 -12.51 -10.65 -5.86
CA LEU A 60 -13.63 -9.73 -5.68
C LEU A 60 -14.50 -9.57 -6.93
N VAL A 61 -13.98 -9.76 -8.14
CA VAL A 61 -14.76 -9.53 -9.37
C VAL A 61 -14.80 -10.72 -10.32
N GLY A 62 -14.08 -11.81 -10.03
CA GLY A 62 -13.99 -12.96 -10.91
C GLY A 62 -13.42 -12.60 -12.27
N SER A 63 -14.14 -12.94 -13.34
CA SER A 63 -13.80 -12.53 -14.71
C SER A 63 -14.35 -11.15 -15.10
N GLY A 64 -14.93 -10.42 -14.14
CA GLY A 64 -15.64 -9.16 -14.34
C GLY A 64 -16.99 -9.35 -15.02
N GLU A 65 -17.61 -10.52 -14.87
CA GLU A 65 -18.87 -10.89 -15.55
C GLU A 65 -20.08 -10.09 -15.07
N PHE A 66 -20.06 -9.60 -13.83
CA PHE A 66 -21.12 -8.79 -13.25
C PHE A 66 -20.69 -7.33 -13.19
N ARG A 67 -20.88 -6.61 -14.29
CA ARG A 67 -20.53 -5.18 -14.36
C ARG A 67 -21.50 -4.38 -15.21
N TRP A 68 -21.66 -3.11 -14.86
CA TRP A 68 -22.41 -2.16 -15.68
C TRP A 68 -21.70 -1.93 -17.01
N ASN A 69 -22.48 -1.79 -18.08
CA ASN A 69 -21.96 -1.62 -19.44
C ASN A 69 -20.94 -2.68 -19.86
N TRP A 70 -21.21 -3.96 -19.59
CA TRP A 70 -20.34 -5.12 -19.90
C TRP A 70 -19.80 -5.19 -21.35
N ARG A 71 -20.42 -4.50 -22.30
CA ARG A 71 -19.96 -4.41 -23.70
C ARG A 71 -18.77 -3.47 -23.90
N LEU A 72 -18.50 -2.59 -22.94
CA LEU A 72 -17.31 -1.76 -22.92
C LEU A 72 -16.09 -2.59 -22.47
N PRO A 73 -14.88 -2.22 -22.94
CA PRO A 73 -13.65 -2.75 -22.37
C PRO A 73 -13.62 -2.60 -20.85
N ILE A 74 -13.08 -3.59 -20.15
CA ILE A 74 -12.74 -3.49 -18.72
C ILE A 74 -11.86 -2.25 -18.51
N GLY A 75 -12.10 -1.52 -17.42
CA GLY A 75 -11.40 -0.27 -17.12
C GLY A 75 -12.01 0.98 -17.78
N THR A 76 -13.17 0.87 -18.43
CA THR A 76 -13.86 2.03 -19.04
C THR A 76 -14.78 2.71 -18.02
N PRO A 77 -14.67 4.04 -17.82
CA PRO A 77 -15.59 4.79 -16.96
C PRO A 77 -17.06 4.66 -17.37
N VAL A 78 -17.95 4.61 -16.37
CA VAL A 78 -19.37 4.34 -16.54
C VAL A 78 -20.22 5.29 -15.67
N GLU A 79 -21.27 5.87 -16.26
CA GLU A 79 -22.36 6.50 -15.51
C GLU A 79 -23.39 5.43 -15.11
N VAL A 80 -23.71 5.34 -13.82
CA VAL A 80 -24.75 4.49 -13.24
C VAL A 80 -25.85 5.40 -12.67
N THR A 81 -27.08 5.19 -13.10
CA THR A 81 -28.24 5.88 -12.55
C THR A 81 -28.79 5.15 -11.33
N TYR A 82 -29.33 5.88 -10.35
CA TYR A 82 -29.97 5.26 -9.20
C TYR A 82 -31.27 5.96 -8.79
N SER A 83 -32.16 5.23 -8.15
CA SER A 83 -33.42 5.78 -7.63
C SER A 83 -33.82 5.16 -6.29
N PHE A 84 -34.61 5.89 -5.51
CA PHE A 84 -35.25 5.36 -4.31
C PHE A 84 -36.69 4.97 -4.65
N ARG A 85 -37.02 3.69 -4.51
CA ARG A 85 -38.37 3.20 -4.87
C ARG A 85 -39.42 3.89 -4.01
N ASN A 86 -40.52 4.30 -4.63
CA ASN A 86 -41.71 4.83 -3.95
C ASN A 86 -42.91 3.86 -3.97
N SER A 87 -42.74 2.71 -4.62
CA SER A 87 -43.73 1.65 -4.77
C SER A 87 -43.07 0.29 -4.95
N GLU A 88 -43.83 -0.77 -4.69
CA GLU A 88 -43.40 -2.16 -4.88
C GLU A 88 -43.00 -2.41 -6.35
N PRO A 89 -42.00 -3.29 -6.62
CA PRO A 89 -41.65 -3.65 -7.99
C PRO A 89 -42.85 -4.15 -8.80
N GLY A 90 -42.88 -3.75 -10.08
CA GLY A 90 -43.98 -4.10 -10.99
C GLY A 90 -44.05 -5.60 -11.35
N PRO A 91 -45.10 -6.00 -12.10
CA PRO A 91 -45.23 -7.37 -12.56
C PRO A 91 -44.02 -7.75 -13.44
N ASN A 92 -43.51 -8.97 -13.25
CA ASN A 92 -42.28 -9.52 -13.88
C ASN A 92 -40.95 -9.13 -13.21
N TYR A 93 -40.95 -8.57 -11.99
CA TYR A 93 -39.74 -8.55 -11.17
C TYR A 93 -39.19 -9.97 -10.99
N PHE A 94 -37.87 -10.13 -11.00
CA PHE A 94 -37.25 -11.47 -11.02
C PHE A 94 -37.54 -12.30 -9.76
N ASP A 95 -37.94 -11.65 -8.66
CA ASP A 95 -38.27 -12.27 -7.39
C ASP A 95 -39.64 -11.79 -6.85
N THR A 96 -40.04 -12.26 -5.67
CA THR A 96 -41.18 -11.75 -4.91
C THR A 96 -40.69 -11.02 -3.67
N ILE A 97 -40.99 -9.72 -3.60
CA ILE A 97 -40.70 -8.87 -2.44
C ILE A 97 -41.98 -8.74 -1.61
N ASN A 98 -41.92 -9.04 -0.32
CA ASN A 98 -43.07 -8.92 0.58
C ASN A 98 -42.99 -7.66 1.45
N ASP A 99 -44.13 -6.99 1.65
CA ASP A 99 -44.32 -5.80 2.51
C ASP A 99 -43.25 -4.72 2.26
N PHE A 100 -43.25 -4.21 1.02
CA PHE A 100 -42.37 -3.14 0.58
C PHE A 100 -42.51 -1.89 1.46
N ARG A 101 -41.37 -1.27 1.80
CA ARG A 101 -41.34 0.08 2.36
C ARG A 101 -40.28 0.94 1.68
N VAL A 102 -40.53 2.25 1.70
CA VAL A 102 -39.57 3.26 1.23
C VAL A 102 -38.45 3.44 2.25
N MET A 103 -37.25 3.77 1.76
CA MET A 103 -36.13 4.12 2.63
C MET A 103 -36.39 5.42 3.40
N THR A 104 -35.86 5.49 4.62
CA THR A 104 -35.86 6.70 5.44
C THR A 104 -34.98 7.79 4.83
N VAL A 105 -35.15 9.04 5.28
CA VAL A 105 -34.30 10.15 4.80
C VAL A 105 -32.84 9.90 5.16
N GLU A 106 -32.59 9.36 6.34
CA GLU A 106 -31.28 9.00 6.86
C GLU A 106 -30.60 7.94 5.99
N GLN A 107 -31.33 6.88 5.61
CA GLN A 107 -30.84 5.86 4.68
C GLN A 107 -30.51 6.45 3.30
N GLN A 108 -31.36 7.33 2.77
CA GLN A 108 -31.10 7.99 1.49
C GLN A 108 -29.86 8.90 1.55
N ILE A 109 -29.62 9.59 2.67
CA ILE A 109 -28.40 10.40 2.88
C ILE A 109 -27.17 9.49 2.88
N ALA A 110 -27.21 8.37 3.61
CA ALA A 110 -26.11 7.42 3.67
C ALA A 110 -25.77 6.82 2.30
N VAL A 111 -26.79 6.40 1.52
CA VAL A 111 -26.61 5.91 0.15
C VAL A 111 -25.87 6.92 -0.72
N ARG A 112 -26.28 8.20 -0.69
CA ARG A 112 -25.59 9.25 -1.47
C ARG A 112 -24.13 9.41 -1.05
N GLN A 113 -23.85 9.42 0.25
CA GLN A 113 -22.48 9.50 0.77
C GLN A 113 -21.61 8.33 0.35
N ILE A 114 -22.15 7.10 0.35
CA ILE A 114 -21.43 5.89 -0.06
C ILE A 114 -21.13 5.94 -1.57
N LEU A 115 -22.12 6.30 -2.39
CA LEU A 115 -21.95 6.45 -3.84
C LEU A 115 -20.91 7.54 -4.18
N ASP A 116 -20.91 8.66 -3.46
CA ASP A 116 -19.89 9.71 -3.60
C ASP A 116 -18.48 9.17 -3.30
N GLN A 117 -18.32 8.31 -2.30
CA GLN A 117 -17.02 7.68 -1.98
C GLN A 117 -16.54 6.73 -3.08
N TYR A 118 -17.43 5.90 -3.64
CA TYR A 118 -17.10 5.05 -4.79
C TYR A 118 -16.74 5.89 -6.03
N ALA A 119 -17.51 6.93 -6.35
CA ALA A 119 -17.24 7.79 -7.50
C ALA A 119 -15.97 8.62 -7.38
N ALA A 120 -15.59 9.02 -6.16
CA ALA A 120 -14.36 9.77 -5.93
C ALA A 120 -13.10 8.97 -6.30
N ASN A 121 -13.14 7.65 -6.19
CA ASN A 121 -11.97 6.79 -6.31
C ASN A 121 -12.04 5.81 -7.49
N THR A 122 -13.13 5.78 -8.26
CA THR A 122 -13.30 4.84 -9.38
C THR A 122 -13.81 5.58 -10.62
N GLY A 123 -13.79 4.93 -11.78
CA GLY A 123 -14.38 5.47 -13.01
C GLY A 123 -15.90 5.45 -13.03
N LEU A 124 -16.55 5.20 -11.89
CA LEU A 124 -18.00 5.29 -11.73
C LEU A 124 -18.44 6.74 -11.51
N THR A 125 -19.54 7.13 -12.13
CA THR A 125 -20.26 8.37 -11.78
C THR A 125 -21.71 8.05 -11.54
N PHE A 126 -22.32 8.67 -10.51
CA PHE A 126 -23.69 8.38 -10.13
C PHE A 126 -24.64 9.54 -10.41
N ARG A 127 -25.82 9.23 -10.97
CA ARG A 127 -26.89 10.21 -11.17
C ARG A 127 -28.20 9.71 -10.57
N GLU A 128 -28.73 10.46 -9.60
CA GLU A 128 -30.06 10.20 -9.06
C GLU A 128 -31.13 10.52 -10.11
N VAL A 129 -32.07 9.60 -10.33
CA VAL A 129 -33.24 9.76 -11.20
C VAL A 129 -34.52 9.58 -10.40
N SER A 130 -35.66 9.94 -10.99
CA SER A 130 -36.95 9.78 -10.31
C SER A 130 -37.29 8.30 -10.09
N ALA A 131 -38.08 8.03 -9.05
CA ALA A 131 -38.56 6.68 -8.76
C ALA A 131 -39.42 6.11 -9.89
N GLU A 132 -40.08 6.98 -10.66
CA GLU A 132 -40.91 6.62 -11.80
C GLU A 132 -40.07 6.23 -13.02
N ASP A 133 -38.91 6.85 -13.21
CA ASP A 133 -38.00 6.53 -14.30
C ASP A 133 -37.30 5.18 -14.07
N GLY A 134 -36.99 4.87 -12.80
CA GLY A 134 -36.21 3.69 -12.41
C GLY A 134 -34.74 3.84 -12.78
N GLY A 135 -33.85 3.68 -11.81
CA GLY A 135 -32.42 3.71 -12.04
C GLY A 135 -31.88 2.34 -12.46
N ASP A 136 -30.62 2.33 -12.90
CA ASP A 136 -29.81 1.10 -13.00
C ASP A 136 -29.74 0.41 -11.63
N MET A 137 -29.64 1.18 -10.55
CA MET A 137 -29.78 0.71 -9.18
C MET A 137 -31.05 1.26 -8.53
N ASN A 138 -31.76 0.43 -7.77
CA ASN A 138 -32.94 0.88 -7.04
C ASN A 138 -32.93 0.42 -5.58
N PHE A 139 -33.26 1.34 -4.69
CA PHE A 139 -33.17 1.12 -3.25
C PHE A 139 -34.54 1.00 -2.59
N GLY A 140 -34.70 0.04 -1.67
CA GLY A 140 -35.94 -0.14 -0.92
C GLY A 140 -35.81 -1.04 0.31
N LEU A 141 -36.91 -1.17 1.05
CA LEU A 141 -37.01 -2.05 2.21
C LEU A 141 -38.01 -3.18 1.94
N TYR A 142 -37.79 -4.32 2.57
CA TYR A 142 -38.68 -5.49 2.46
C TYR A 142 -38.76 -6.30 3.76
N SER A 143 -39.71 -7.22 3.85
CA SER A 143 -39.88 -8.12 5.01
C SER A 143 -39.43 -9.57 4.78
N GLY A 144 -39.12 -9.92 3.53
CA GLY A 144 -38.71 -11.27 3.12
C GLY A 144 -39.15 -11.64 1.69
N ARG A 145 -38.70 -12.81 1.21
CA ARG A 145 -39.03 -13.38 -0.11
C ARG A 145 -39.77 -14.71 0.02
N ASN A 146 -40.62 -15.05 -0.97
CA ASN A 146 -41.34 -16.33 -0.97
C ASN A 146 -40.40 -17.49 -1.35
N GLY A 147 -40.23 -18.47 -0.45
CA GLY A 147 -39.41 -19.67 -0.70
C GLY A 147 -38.15 -19.78 0.15
N ILE A 148 -37.79 -18.73 0.89
CA ILE A 148 -36.76 -18.77 1.92
C ILE A 148 -37.44 -19.05 3.28
N PRO A 149 -37.04 -20.07 4.04
CA PRO A 149 -37.67 -20.35 5.33
C PRO A 149 -37.62 -19.13 6.25
N SER A 150 -38.76 -18.81 6.88
CA SER A 150 -38.81 -17.90 8.03
C SER A 150 -37.80 -18.38 9.08
N GLY A 151 -36.74 -17.60 9.32
CA GLY A 151 -35.67 -17.93 10.27
C GLY A 151 -34.23 -17.91 9.73
N ILE A 152 -33.99 -17.52 8.47
CA ILE A 152 -32.63 -17.18 7.99
C ILE A 152 -32.41 -15.67 8.24
N PRO A 153 -31.35 -15.25 8.97
CA PRO A 153 -31.09 -13.84 9.26
C PRO A 153 -30.42 -13.15 8.05
N ASN A 154 -31.12 -12.22 7.38
CA ASN A 154 -30.55 -11.32 6.38
C ASN A 154 -31.04 -9.90 6.67
N ASP A 155 -30.12 -8.95 6.88
CA ASP A 155 -30.43 -7.53 7.16
C ASP A 155 -30.38 -6.70 5.86
N GLY A 156 -29.67 -7.18 4.84
CA GLY A 156 -29.60 -6.59 3.50
C GLY A 156 -29.46 -7.65 2.40
N GLU A 157 -29.69 -7.24 1.15
CA GLU A 157 -29.43 -8.04 -0.05
C GLU A 157 -29.37 -7.14 -1.28
N ALA A 158 -28.44 -7.42 -2.19
CA ALA A 158 -28.33 -6.77 -3.47
C ALA A 158 -28.28 -7.76 -4.63
N ILE A 159 -28.71 -7.30 -5.80
CA ILE A 159 -28.60 -8.04 -7.04
C ILE A 159 -27.45 -7.45 -7.86
N PRO A 160 -26.45 -8.25 -8.26
CA PRO A 160 -25.33 -7.74 -9.02
C PRO A 160 -25.76 -7.29 -10.43
N PRO A 161 -24.92 -6.54 -11.16
CA PRO A 161 -25.23 -6.12 -12.52
C PRO A 161 -25.39 -7.33 -13.46
N ILE A 162 -26.61 -7.59 -13.91
CA ILE A 162 -26.96 -8.70 -14.81
C ILE A 162 -27.77 -8.18 -15.99
N GLU A 163 -27.27 -8.42 -17.20
CA GLU A 163 -27.96 -7.98 -18.42
C GLU A 163 -29.34 -8.64 -18.54
N ASN A 164 -30.36 -7.82 -18.85
CA ASN A 164 -31.74 -8.26 -19.07
C ASN A 164 -32.46 -8.87 -17.86
N LEU A 165 -31.94 -8.68 -16.64
CA LEU A 165 -32.64 -9.07 -15.40
C LEU A 165 -33.46 -7.90 -14.86
N ASN A 166 -34.78 -8.09 -14.73
CA ASN A 166 -35.65 -7.09 -14.10
C ASN A 166 -35.46 -7.10 -12.59
N GLY A 167 -34.70 -6.13 -12.07
CA GLY A 167 -34.21 -6.05 -10.69
C GLY A 167 -32.68 -6.10 -10.57
N SER A 168 -31.95 -6.17 -11.68
CA SER A 168 -30.50 -5.94 -11.68
C SER A 168 -30.16 -4.65 -10.95
N GLY A 169 -29.16 -4.68 -10.05
CA GLY A 169 -28.71 -3.49 -9.31
C GLY A 169 -29.60 -3.08 -8.13
N ASP A 170 -30.71 -3.77 -7.88
CA ASP A 170 -31.57 -3.43 -6.75
C ASP A 170 -30.91 -3.80 -5.42
N VAL A 171 -31.05 -2.91 -4.43
CA VAL A 171 -30.52 -3.05 -3.07
C VAL A 171 -31.69 -2.98 -2.08
N TRP A 172 -31.76 -3.99 -1.22
CA TRP A 172 -32.87 -4.22 -0.31
C TRP A 172 -32.40 -4.37 1.12
N ILE A 173 -33.00 -3.62 2.06
CA ILE A 173 -32.78 -3.82 3.51
C ILE A 173 -34.00 -4.49 4.13
N ASN A 174 -33.79 -5.54 4.91
CA ASN A 174 -34.86 -6.28 5.56
C ASN A 174 -35.34 -5.55 6.82
N TRP A 175 -36.44 -4.81 6.72
CA TRP A 175 -36.92 -4.00 7.83
C TRP A 175 -37.43 -4.82 9.03
N THR A 176 -37.66 -6.14 8.87
CA THR A 176 -38.06 -7.01 9.99
C THR A 176 -36.90 -7.49 10.84
N GLN A 177 -35.68 -7.43 10.30
CA GLN A 177 -34.44 -7.79 10.99
C GLN A 177 -33.60 -6.55 11.33
N ALA A 178 -33.85 -5.44 10.63
CA ALA A 178 -33.21 -4.15 10.83
C ALA A 178 -33.30 -3.64 12.29
N ASP A 179 -32.17 -3.16 12.79
CA ASP A 179 -32.07 -2.48 14.08
C ASP A 179 -32.04 -0.94 13.92
N ALA A 180 -31.77 -0.23 15.02
CA ALA A 180 -31.75 1.23 15.02
C ALA A 180 -30.67 1.84 14.11
N GLU A 181 -29.53 1.16 13.94
CA GLU A 181 -28.43 1.60 13.09
C GLU A 181 -28.77 1.44 11.60
N ASP A 182 -29.51 0.38 11.23
CA ASP A 182 -29.98 0.17 9.86
C ASP A 182 -30.99 1.23 9.40
N PHE A 183 -31.81 1.75 10.32
CA PHE A 183 -32.74 2.85 10.03
C PHE A 183 -32.09 4.24 10.08
N ALA A 184 -30.92 4.36 10.71
CA ALA A 184 -30.13 5.59 10.82
C ALA A 184 -28.63 5.33 10.54
N PRO A 185 -28.27 4.96 9.29
CA PRO A 185 -26.90 4.61 8.95
C PRO A 185 -26.00 5.85 8.99
N SER A 186 -24.83 5.72 9.62
CA SER A 186 -23.83 6.78 9.64
C SER A 186 -22.42 6.18 9.74
N PRO A 187 -21.38 6.86 9.20
CA PRO A 187 -20.03 6.33 9.18
C PRO A 187 -19.57 5.80 10.56
N GLY A 188 -19.12 4.55 10.59
CA GLY A 188 -18.65 3.85 11.79
C GLY A 188 -19.67 2.90 12.43
N ASN A 189 -20.95 2.90 11.99
CA ASN A 189 -21.98 2.00 12.51
C ASN A 189 -22.31 0.84 11.55
N GLN A 190 -23.03 -0.18 12.05
CA GLN A 190 -23.30 -1.41 11.29
C GLN A 190 -24.28 -1.20 10.13
N GLY A 191 -25.28 -0.33 10.28
CA GLY A 191 -26.18 0.01 9.19
C GLY A 191 -25.45 0.66 8.00
N TYR A 192 -24.41 1.45 8.26
CA TYR A 192 -23.58 2.04 7.22
C TYR A 192 -22.67 1.01 6.55
N PHE A 193 -22.13 0.07 7.33
CA PHE A 193 -21.42 -1.09 6.79
C PHE A 193 -22.30 -1.88 5.83
N LEU A 194 -23.51 -2.24 6.28
CA LEU A 194 -24.46 -3.02 5.52
C LEU A 194 -24.79 -2.35 4.18
N LEU A 195 -25.14 -1.06 4.19
CA LEU A 195 -25.40 -0.35 2.94
C LEU A 195 -24.18 -0.31 2.02
N THR A 196 -22.98 -0.12 2.57
CA THR A 196 -21.74 -0.08 1.79
C THR A 196 -21.46 -1.43 1.12
N HIS A 197 -21.67 -2.52 1.85
CA HIS A 197 -21.54 -3.91 1.38
C HIS A 197 -22.51 -4.22 0.25
N GLU A 198 -23.82 -3.97 0.45
CA GLU A 198 -24.84 -4.26 -0.55
C GLU A 198 -24.69 -3.39 -1.81
N ILE A 199 -24.27 -2.13 -1.66
CA ILE A 199 -23.92 -1.29 -2.81
C ILE A 199 -22.72 -1.89 -3.56
N GLY A 200 -21.72 -2.44 -2.85
CA GLY A 200 -20.59 -3.14 -3.47
C GLY A 200 -21.04 -4.26 -4.41
N HIS A 201 -21.96 -5.11 -3.98
CA HIS A 201 -22.58 -6.13 -4.84
C HIS A 201 -23.29 -5.54 -6.06
N ALA A 202 -24.10 -4.50 -5.87
CA ALA A 202 -24.81 -3.83 -6.96
C ALA A 202 -23.87 -3.13 -7.96
N LEU A 203 -22.59 -2.98 -7.62
CA LEU A 203 -21.52 -2.49 -8.50
C LEU A 203 -20.68 -3.63 -9.11
N GLY A 204 -20.84 -4.87 -8.66
CA GLY A 204 -20.17 -6.05 -9.21
C GLY A 204 -19.14 -6.72 -8.31
N LEU A 205 -19.00 -6.27 -7.06
CA LEU A 205 -18.14 -6.94 -6.09
C LEU A 205 -18.79 -8.22 -5.57
N LYS A 206 -17.94 -9.18 -5.23
CA LYS A 206 -18.31 -10.48 -4.70
C LYS A 206 -17.77 -10.68 -3.30
N HIS A 207 -18.33 -11.64 -2.58
CA HIS A 207 -17.70 -12.09 -1.35
C HIS A 207 -16.37 -12.79 -1.62
N THR A 208 -15.47 -12.65 -0.66
CA THR A 208 -14.19 -13.35 -0.60
C THR A 208 -14.41 -14.72 0.07
N GLY A 209 -14.20 -15.81 -0.67
CA GLY A 209 -14.36 -17.19 -0.15
C GLY A 209 -15.65 -17.91 -0.53
N ASN A 210 -15.89 -19.09 0.07
CA ASN A 210 -16.96 -20.02 -0.33
C ASN A 210 -18.17 -19.91 0.61
N ASN A 211 -18.98 -18.88 0.40
CA ASN A 211 -20.11 -18.48 1.26
C ASN A 211 -21.45 -18.46 0.51
N SER A 212 -21.49 -18.47 -0.83
CA SER A 212 -22.72 -18.75 -1.57
C SER A 212 -22.48 -19.29 -3.00
N PHE A 213 -23.52 -19.93 -3.58
CA PHE A 213 -23.49 -20.60 -4.89
C PHE A 213 -23.44 -19.63 -6.09
N PHE A 214 -23.76 -18.35 -5.88
CA PHE A 214 -23.83 -17.32 -6.92
C PHE A 214 -22.79 -16.20 -6.76
N ASP A 215 -22.09 -16.17 -5.61
CA ASP A 215 -21.27 -15.04 -5.18
C ASP A 215 -19.88 -15.45 -4.63
N SER A 216 -19.36 -16.59 -5.07
CA SER A 216 -18.04 -17.07 -4.65
C SER A 216 -16.98 -16.65 -5.67
N GLY A 217 -16.15 -15.68 -5.30
CA GLY A 217 -14.85 -15.49 -5.93
C GLY A 217 -13.79 -16.49 -5.42
N PRO A 218 -12.62 -16.59 -6.08
CA PRO A 218 -11.48 -17.32 -5.53
C PRO A 218 -11.09 -16.82 -4.13
N PHE A 219 -10.50 -17.70 -3.33
CA PHE A 219 -10.22 -17.45 -1.91
C PHE A 219 -9.16 -16.35 -1.74
N LEU A 220 -9.48 -15.30 -0.96
CA LEU A 220 -8.43 -14.50 -0.31
C LEU A 220 -7.88 -15.28 0.88
N PRO A 221 -6.55 -15.26 1.12
CA PRO A 221 -5.98 -15.77 2.36
C PRO A 221 -6.70 -15.20 3.58
N ALA A 222 -6.84 -15.98 4.65
CA ALA A 222 -7.64 -15.63 5.84
C ALA A 222 -7.12 -14.35 6.52
N GLU A 223 -5.84 -14.08 6.34
CA GLU A 223 -5.09 -12.91 6.77
C GLU A 223 -5.55 -11.63 6.04
N LEU A 224 -6.02 -11.75 4.79
CA LEU A 224 -6.47 -10.64 3.95
C LEU A 224 -7.98 -10.52 3.83
N ASP A 225 -8.70 -11.62 4.06
CA ASP A 225 -10.17 -11.66 4.12
C ASP A 225 -10.66 -11.02 5.43
N ASN A 226 -10.66 -9.69 5.50
CA ASN A 226 -11.17 -8.92 6.64
C ASN A 226 -11.76 -7.56 6.20
N THR A 227 -12.58 -6.95 7.07
CA THR A 227 -13.30 -5.70 6.72
C THR A 227 -12.47 -4.43 6.66
N ALA A 228 -11.20 -4.46 7.09
CA ALA A 228 -10.28 -3.35 6.84
C ALA A 228 -9.78 -3.34 5.39
N ASN A 229 -9.78 -4.50 4.74
CA ASN A 229 -9.30 -4.69 3.37
C ASN A 229 -10.43 -4.66 2.34
N THR A 230 -11.56 -5.31 2.62
CA THR A 230 -12.75 -5.30 1.75
C THR A 230 -14.01 -5.34 2.61
N VAL A 231 -14.98 -4.47 2.33
CA VAL A 231 -16.29 -4.55 3.00
C VAL A 231 -17.05 -5.82 2.60
N MET A 232 -16.60 -6.52 1.56
CA MET A 232 -17.16 -7.80 1.12
C MET A 232 -16.73 -8.99 1.98
N SER A 233 -15.83 -8.78 2.94
CA SER A 233 -15.43 -9.82 3.88
C SER A 233 -16.47 -10.02 4.98
N PHE A 234 -16.64 -11.28 5.41
CA PHE A 234 -17.45 -11.63 6.57
C PHE A 234 -16.67 -11.59 7.90
N ASN A 235 -15.35 -11.43 7.86
CA ASN A 235 -14.53 -11.37 9.07
C ASN A 235 -14.43 -9.92 9.54
N GLN A 236 -15.49 -9.44 10.21
CA GLN A 236 -15.52 -8.09 10.77
C GLN A 236 -14.48 -7.90 11.87
N THR A 237 -13.54 -6.98 11.65
CA THR A 237 -12.49 -6.62 12.62
C THR A 237 -12.65 -5.19 13.16
N VAL A 238 -13.40 -4.33 12.46
CA VAL A 238 -13.66 -2.91 12.80
C VAL A 238 -14.96 -2.42 12.16
N GLY A 239 -15.61 -1.40 12.75
CA GLY A 239 -16.72 -0.68 12.12
C GLY A 239 -16.23 0.16 10.94
N THR A 240 -16.96 0.15 9.81
CA THR A 240 -16.52 0.84 8.59
C THR A 240 -17.04 2.27 8.47
N THR A 241 -16.25 3.14 7.85
CA THR A 241 -16.65 4.50 7.44
C THR A 241 -16.99 4.60 5.95
N GLY A 242 -16.87 3.51 5.18
CA GLY A 242 -17.06 3.51 3.74
C GLY A 242 -16.44 2.30 3.03
N PRO A 243 -16.29 2.33 1.70
CA PRO A 243 -15.62 1.26 0.97
C PRO A 243 -14.15 1.14 1.40
N ALA A 244 -13.63 -0.08 1.37
CA ALA A 244 -12.28 -0.41 1.78
C ALA A 244 -11.32 -0.50 0.57
N PRO A 245 -9.99 -0.55 0.79
CA PRO A 245 -9.00 -0.44 -0.28
C PRO A 245 -9.12 -1.47 -1.40
N PHE A 246 -9.42 -2.74 -1.09
CA PHE A 246 -9.58 -3.76 -2.12
C PHE A 246 -10.88 -3.59 -2.90
N ASP A 247 -11.92 -2.99 -2.30
CA ASP A 247 -13.16 -2.66 -3.01
C ASP A 247 -12.87 -1.63 -4.11
N PHE A 248 -12.08 -0.60 -3.79
CA PHE A 248 -11.66 0.40 -4.78
C PHE A 248 -10.80 -0.22 -5.88
N ALA A 249 -9.78 -1.02 -5.53
CA ALA A 249 -8.93 -1.68 -6.51
C ALA A 249 -9.73 -2.57 -7.48
N ALA A 250 -10.65 -3.37 -6.94
CA ALA A 250 -11.50 -4.26 -7.72
C ALA A 250 -12.44 -3.48 -8.65
N LEU A 251 -13.07 -2.40 -8.17
CA LEU A 251 -13.95 -1.57 -9.00
C LEU A 251 -13.18 -0.72 -10.02
N GLN A 252 -11.96 -0.29 -9.70
CA GLN A 252 -11.07 0.36 -10.65
C GLN A 252 -10.64 -0.58 -11.77
N ALA A 253 -10.41 -1.85 -11.47
CA ALA A 253 -10.18 -2.85 -12.50
C ALA A 253 -11.39 -2.92 -13.45
N LEU A 254 -12.62 -2.94 -12.92
CA LEU A 254 -13.83 -3.01 -13.75
C LEU A 254 -14.11 -1.73 -14.56
N TYR A 255 -13.97 -0.56 -13.94
CA TYR A 255 -14.52 0.71 -14.43
C TYR A 255 -13.47 1.81 -14.65
N GLY A 256 -12.20 1.55 -14.38
CA GLY A 256 -11.12 2.54 -14.47
C GLY A 256 -11.07 3.48 -13.27
N THR A 257 -10.31 4.55 -13.38
CA THR A 257 -10.16 5.57 -12.33
C THR A 257 -11.05 6.80 -12.60
N ALA A 258 -11.26 7.64 -11.59
CA ALA A 258 -12.07 8.85 -11.72
C ALA A 258 -11.44 9.82 -12.74
N GLY A 259 -12.26 10.30 -13.69
CA GLY A 259 -11.81 11.27 -14.69
C GLY A 259 -11.41 12.60 -14.05
N GLY A 260 -10.10 12.86 -13.94
CA GLY A 260 -9.57 14.05 -13.29
C GLY A 260 -8.91 13.81 -11.93
N ALA A 261 -8.65 12.56 -11.55
CA ALA A 261 -7.79 12.20 -10.43
C ALA A 261 -6.46 12.99 -10.49
N SER A 262 -6.26 13.88 -9.53
CA SER A 262 -5.08 14.73 -9.42
C SER A 262 -4.11 14.08 -8.44
N ALA A 263 -3.05 13.43 -8.93
CA ALA A 263 -1.75 13.14 -8.29
C ALA A 263 -1.68 12.68 -6.80
N VAL A 264 -2.80 12.43 -6.10
CA VAL A 264 -2.82 12.12 -4.67
C VAL A 264 -4.05 11.26 -4.32
N ASP A 265 -4.34 10.23 -5.12
CA ASP A 265 -5.28 9.21 -4.68
C ASP A 265 -4.54 8.31 -3.69
N THR A 266 -5.05 8.26 -2.45
CA THR A 266 -4.41 7.55 -1.33
C THR A 266 -4.97 6.14 -1.22
N PHE A 267 -4.12 5.11 -1.39
CA PHE A 267 -4.50 3.70 -1.21
C PHE A 267 -3.74 3.12 0.00
N GLN A 268 -4.35 3.16 1.18
CA GLN A 268 -3.80 2.44 2.33
C GLN A 268 -4.03 0.94 2.12
N LEU A 269 -2.99 0.11 2.15
CA LEU A 269 -3.11 -1.34 2.00
C LEU A 269 -2.73 -2.01 3.33
N PHE A 270 -3.64 -2.77 3.93
CA PHE A 270 -3.39 -3.45 5.21
C PHE A 270 -2.96 -4.90 4.98
N PHE A 271 -1.70 -5.21 5.26
CA PHE A 271 -1.15 -6.55 5.11
C PHE A 271 -1.00 -7.26 6.46
N ASP A 272 -1.22 -8.57 6.49
CA ASP A 272 -0.96 -9.44 7.64
C ASP A 272 0.32 -10.31 7.43
N PRO A 273 1.14 -10.49 8.49
CA PRO A 273 2.54 -10.95 8.60
C PRO A 273 3.11 -12.16 7.82
N ALA A 274 2.38 -12.88 6.98
CA ALA A 274 2.83 -14.20 6.51
C ALA A 274 3.17 -14.30 5.00
N ILE A 275 3.09 -13.19 4.25
CA ILE A 275 3.00 -13.26 2.78
C ILE A 275 3.87 -12.18 2.12
N THR A 276 4.63 -12.57 1.09
CA THR A 276 5.30 -11.64 0.17
C THR A 276 4.27 -10.98 -0.74
N PHE A 277 4.25 -9.64 -0.76
CA PHE A 277 3.27 -8.87 -1.53
C PHE A 277 3.93 -8.04 -2.64
N GLN A 278 3.37 -8.11 -3.84
CA GLN A 278 3.80 -7.33 -4.98
C GLN A 278 2.59 -6.56 -5.55
N VAL A 279 2.69 -5.23 -5.57
CA VAL A 279 1.77 -4.41 -6.35
C VAL A 279 2.16 -4.58 -7.83
N THR A 280 1.20 -4.89 -8.70
CA THR A 280 1.44 -4.88 -10.16
C THR A 280 0.75 -3.67 -10.79
N GLU A 281 1.20 -3.24 -11.97
CA GLU A 281 0.57 -2.14 -12.72
C GLU A 281 -0.92 -2.38 -13.00
N ASP A 282 -1.38 -3.64 -12.99
CA ASP A 282 -2.78 -4.02 -13.17
C ASP A 282 -3.66 -3.75 -11.92
N LEU A 283 -3.06 -3.65 -10.72
CA LEU A 283 -3.76 -3.24 -9.47
C LEU A 283 -4.10 -1.76 -9.47
N VAL A 284 -3.38 -0.98 -10.28
CA VAL A 284 -3.40 0.47 -10.20
C VAL A 284 -3.45 1.04 -11.61
N PRO A 285 -4.66 1.25 -12.18
CA PRO A 285 -4.80 1.58 -13.59
C PRO A 285 -4.10 2.91 -13.90
N VAL A 286 -2.92 2.79 -14.52
CA VAL A 286 -2.05 3.69 -15.31
C VAL A 286 -2.46 5.17 -15.48
N ALA A 287 -2.96 5.82 -14.43
CA ALA A 287 -3.41 7.21 -14.48
C ALA A 287 -3.06 8.01 -13.22
N ALA A 288 -2.65 7.37 -12.11
CA ALA A 288 -2.12 8.15 -10.99
C ALA A 288 -0.64 8.47 -11.23
N ASN A 289 -0.27 9.72 -10.97
CA ASN A 289 1.12 10.16 -11.07
C ASN A 289 1.91 9.84 -9.79
N THR A 290 1.26 9.46 -8.68
CA THR A 290 1.90 9.13 -7.39
C THR A 290 0.94 8.29 -6.53
N TYR A 291 1.39 7.17 -5.94
CA TYR A 291 0.59 6.32 -5.05
C TYR A 291 1.03 6.43 -3.58
N LEU A 292 0.12 6.68 -2.63
CA LEU A 292 0.45 6.64 -1.20
C LEU A 292 0.15 5.25 -0.63
N ILE A 293 1.17 4.57 -0.10
CA ILE A 293 1.13 3.21 0.46
C ILE A 293 1.58 3.26 1.92
N GLU A 294 0.81 2.68 2.85
CA GLU A 294 1.18 2.61 4.27
C GLU A 294 1.17 1.14 4.74
N LEU A 295 2.33 0.67 5.19
CA LEU A 295 2.52 -0.67 5.76
C LEU A 295 2.22 -0.64 7.27
N VAL A 296 1.63 -1.71 7.80
CA VAL A 296 1.24 -1.81 9.22
C VAL A 296 2.17 -2.70 10.04
N PRO A 297 2.40 -2.42 11.34
CA PRO A 297 3.35 -3.16 12.19
C PRO A 297 3.04 -4.66 12.33
N SER A 298 4.05 -5.53 12.16
CA SER A 298 3.89 -6.99 12.35
C SER A 298 5.18 -7.69 12.80
N ILE A 299 5.09 -8.71 13.66
CA ILE A 299 6.23 -9.35 14.36
C ILE A 299 7.26 -10.14 13.49
N ARG A 300 7.24 -10.06 12.15
CA ARG A 300 8.21 -10.75 11.26
C ARG A 300 8.54 -9.92 10.02
N SER A 301 9.61 -10.32 9.33
CA SER A 301 10.18 -9.61 8.19
C SER A 301 9.25 -9.53 6.98
N HIS A 302 9.07 -8.35 6.39
CA HIS A 302 8.29 -8.13 5.17
C HIS A 302 9.20 -7.97 3.94
N GLU A 303 8.80 -8.49 2.78
CA GLU A 303 9.31 -8.04 1.48
C GLU A 303 8.15 -7.43 0.70
N PHE A 304 8.19 -6.11 0.50
CA PHE A 304 7.22 -5.35 -0.28
C PHE A 304 7.84 -4.91 -1.60
N LYS A 305 7.15 -5.19 -2.72
CA LYS A 305 7.56 -4.76 -4.07
C LYS A 305 6.51 -3.81 -4.64
N ALA A 306 6.94 -2.59 -4.96
CA ALA A 306 6.13 -1.53 -5.56
C ALA A 306 6.07 -1.67 -7.09
N THR A 307 5.74 -0.61 -7.84
CA THR A 307 5.50 -0.68 -9.29
C THR A 307 6.53 0.12 -10.10
N ASN A 308 6.32 0.36 -11.40
CA ASN A 308 7.18 1.27 -12.17
C ASN A 308 6.66 2.74 -12.17
N ALA A 309 5.75 3.07 -11.27
CA ALA A 309 5.17 4.40 -11.13
C ALA A 309 5.76 5.11 -9.90
N ASN A 310 5.47 6.40 -9.74
CA ASN A 310 5.94 7.09 -8.54
C ASN A 310 5.10 6.65 -7.33
N GLU A 311 5.74 6.38 -6.21
CA GLU A 311 5.11 5.96 -4.97
C GLU A 311 5.62 6.76 -3.76
N ILE A 312 4.73 7.01 -2.82
CA ILE A 312 5.04 7.43 -1.46
C ILE A 312 4.77 6.22 -0.57
N ILE A 313 5.82 5.51 -0.17
CA ILE A 313 5.73 4.30 0.63
C ILE A 313 6.09 4.66 2.06
N THR A 314 5.22 4.31 2.99
CA THR A 314 5.45 4.46 4.41
C THR A 314 5.53 3.09 5.04
N GLY A 315 6.73 2.72 5.48
CA GLY A 315 7.05 1.54 6.24
C GLY A 315 6.26 1.44 7.55
N ALA A 316 6.27 0.24 8.11
CA ALA A 316 5.59 -0.05 9.35
C ALA A 316 6.39 0.51 10.54
N ALA A 317 5.71 0.94 11.59
CA ALA A 317 6.38 1.33 12.84
C ALA A 317 6.59 0.09 13.73
N ASN A 318 7.63 -0.70 13.45
CA ASN A 318 7.85 -1.98 14.11
C ASN A 318 9.28 -2.13 14.68
N PRO A 319 9.48 -1.88 15.99
CA PRO A 319 10.81 -1.89 16.59
C PRO A 319 11.51 -3.27 16.59
N ASP A 320 10.77 -4.37 16.40
CA ASP A 320 11.33 -5.73 16.34
C ASP A 320 11.33 -6.30 14.88
N GLY A 321 10.97 -5.46 13.90
CA GLY A 321 10.77 -5.81 12.49
C GLY A 321 11.98 -5.61 11.61
N PHE A 322 11.97 -6.34 10.49
CA PHE A 322 12.85 -6.07 9.36
C PHE A 322 11.99 -5.90 8.12
N GLU A 323 12.04 -4.77 7.45
CA GLU A 323 11.22 -4.50 6.27
C GLU A 323 12.12 -4.31 5.04
N ALA A 324 11.98 -5.21 4.06
CA ALA A 324 12.57 -5.05 2.74
C ALA A 324 11.55 -4.35 1.81
N ILE A 325 11.85 -3.14 1.37
CA ILE A 325 11.00 -2.35 0.47
C ILE A 325 11.73 -2.19 -0.86
N THR A 326 11.12 -2.59 -1.98
CA THR A 326 11.67 -2.46 -3.33
C THR A 326 10.74 -1.61 -4.19
N ALA A 327 11.18 -0.42 -4.60
CA ALA A 327 10.38 0.53 -5.37
C ALA A 327 10.27 0.19 -6.87
N LEU A 328 11.20 -0.61 -7.42
CA LEU A 328 11.32 -0.95 -8.85
C LEU A 328 11.59 0.24 -9.78
N GLY A 329 10.64 1.11 -10.06
CA GLY A 329 10.84 2.25 -10.95
C GLY A 329 9.88 3.39 -10.66
N GLY A 330 10.28 4.63 -10.93
CA GLY A 330 9.49 5.79 -10.54
C GLY A 330 10.38 6.82 -9.85
N ASN A 331 9.84 7.97 -9.48
CA ASN A 331 10.52 8.88 -8.56
C ASN A 331 9.81 8.74 -7.21
N ASP A 332 10.35 7.88 -6.37
CA ASP A 332 9.67 7.40 -5.18
C ASP A 332 10.07 8.17 -3.92
N ILE A 333 9.22 8.12 -2.91
CA ILE A 333 9.48 8.64 -1.57
C ILE A 333 9.20 7.51 -0.58
N ILE A 334 10.22 7.02 0.11
CA ILE A 334 10.08 5.86 1.00
C ILE A 334 10.50 6.24 2.42
N TYR A 335 9.65 5.95 3.40
CA TYR A 335 9.91 6.17 4.83
C TYR A 335 9.96 4.83 5.57
N GLY A 336 11.10 4.33 6.01
CA GLY A 336 11.22 3.06 6.76
C GLY A 336 10.54 3.09 8.14
N ARG A 337 10.69 4.22 8.86
CA ARG A 337 10.12 4.53 10.21
C ARG A 337 10.90 3.92 11.39
N GLN A 338 10.52 2.74 11.88
CA GLN A 338 11.12 2.08 13.06
C GLN A 338 11.31 0.62 12.73
N GLY A 339 12.49 0.09 13.02
CA GLY A 339 12.87 -1.26 12.63
C GLY A 339 14.21 -1.24 11.90
N THR A 340 14.73 -2.40 11.53
CA THR A 340 15.91 -2.47 10.65
C THR A 340 15.43 -2.64 9.22
N GLU A 341 15.49 -1.61 8.40
CA GLU A 341 14.96 -1.64 7.04
C GLU A 341 16.02 -1.97 5.98
N VAL A 342 15.57 -2.53 4.86
CA VAL A 342 16.35 -2.61 3.61
C VAL A 342 15.52 -2.00 2.48
N ILE A 343 15.94 -0.85 1.97
CA ILE A 343 15.18 -0.08 1.00
C ILE A 343 15.94 0.00 -0.33
N TYR A 344 15.29 -0.39 -1.42
CA TYR A 344 15.81 -0.30 -2.79
C TYR A 344 14.97 0.67 -3.62
N GLY A 345 15.53 1.82 -4.00
CA GLY A 345 14.91 2.77 -4.95
C GLY A 345 14.85 2.21 -6.38
N ASN A 346 16.00 1.75 -6.87
CA ASN A 346 16.21 1.17 -8.20
C ASN A 346 16.25 2.18 -9.36
N VAL A 347 15.13 2.50 -10.01
CA VAL A 347 15.11 3.30 -11.25
C VAL A 347 14.30 4.55 -11.04
N GLY A 348 14.86 5.70 -11.44
CA GLY A 348 14.27 7.02 -11.23
C GLY A 348 14.81 7.70 -9.97
N ALA A 349 14.45 8.97 -9.79
CA ALA A 349 15.08 9.87 -8.83
C ALA A 349 14.34 9.82 -7.49
N ASP A 350 14.83 8.98 -6.60
CA ASP A 350 14.15 8.57 -5.38
C ASP A 350 14.55 9.40 -4.15
N GLN A 351 13.69 9.37 -3.13
CA GLN A 351 13.97 9.90 -1.80
C GLN A 351 13.75 8.81 -0.77
N LEU A 352 14.83 8.28 -0.20
CA LEU A 352 14.78 7.17 0.76
C LEU A 352 15.14 7.68 2.15
N PHE A 353 14.27 7.42 3.12
CA PHE A 353 14.47 7.71 4.54
C PHE A 353 14.47 6.38 5.29
N GLY A 354 15.60 6.02 5.92
CA GLY A 354 15.70 4.83 6.79
C GLY A 354 14.76 4.99 7.98
N GLY A 355 15.17 5.75 8.98
CA GLY A 355 14.26 6.15 10.05
C GLY A 355 14.89 6.07 11.41
N GLN A 356 14.56 5.04 12.17
CA GLN A 356 15.16 4.73 13.46
C GLN A 356 15.79 3.34 13.33
N ASP A 357 16.84 3.10 14.11
CA ASP A 357 17.57 1.83 14.13
C ASP A 357 18.39 1.63 12.84
N ARG A 358 18.99 0.44 12.67
CA ARG A 358 20.04 0.25 11.67
C ARG A 358 19.44 -0.11 10.32
N ASP A 359 19.54 0.81 9.37
CA ASP A 359 18.95 0.63 8.04
C ASP A 359 19.99 0.34 6.96
N THR A 360 19.53 -0.22 5.84
CA THR A 360 20.33 -0.32 4.61
C THR A 360 19.57 0.30 3.45
N LEU A 361 20.16 1.31 2.81
CA LEU A 361 19.55 2.05 1.71
C LEU A 361 20.34 1.86 0.42
N PHE A 362 19.65 1.62 -0.69
CA PHE A 362 20.20 1.56 -2.03
C PHE A 362 19.44 2.54 -2.94
N GLY A 363 20.12 3.58 -3.41
CA GLY A 363 19.55 4.57 -4.35
C GLY A 363 19.19 3.90 -5.67
N GLY A 364 20.19 3.62 -6.50
CA GLY A 364 19.99 2.79 -7.68
C GLY A 364 20.71 3.29 -8.92
N LYS A 365 19.95 3.67 -9.95
CA LYS A 365 20.50 4.01 -11.27
C LYS A 365 20.55 5.51 -11.55
N ASP A 366 19.64 6.27 -10.98
CA ASP A 366 19.42 7.69 -11.26
C ASP A 366 19.78 8.50 -10.00
N GLY A 367 19.70 9.85 -10.07
CA GLY A 367 20.21 10.68 -9.00
C GLY A 367 19.26 10.77 -7.80
N ASP A 368 19.68 10.19 -6.68
CA ASP A 368 18.81 9.94 -5.53
C ASP A 368 19.12 10.84 -4.33
N ARG A 369 18.18 10.90 -3.37
CA ARG A 369 18.41 11.49 -2.05
C ARG A 369 18.21 10.43 -0.97
N LEU A 370 19.27 10.16 -0.22
CA LEU A 370 19.29 9.09 0.78
C LEU A 370 19.53 9.70 2.16
N PHE A 371 18.70 9.33 3.13
CA PHE A 371 18.76 9.79 4.51
C PHE A 371 18.71 8.57 5.45
N GLY A 372 19.82 8.21 6.09
CA GLY A 372 19.82 7.13 7.11
C GLY A 372 18.96 7.49 8.32
N ASN A 373 19.07 8.74 8.76
CA ASN A 373 18.37 9.36 9.90
C ASN A 373 18.94 9.00 11.26
N LYS A 374 18.45 7.98 11.96
CA LYS A 374 19.02 7.59 13.26
C LYS A 374 19.32 6.11 13.26
N GLY A 375 20.52 5.75 13.68
CA GLY A 375 20.99 4.38 13.67
C GLY A 375 22.38 4.30 13.09
N ASN A 376 22.94 3.10 13.03
CA ASN A 376 24.24 2.88 12.40
C ASN A 376 24.01 2.29 11.02
N ASP A 377 23.76 3.16 10.05
CA ASP A 377 23.16 2.81 8.78
C ASP A 377 24.21 2.38 7.74
N ILE A 378 23.74 1.69 6.70
CA ILE A 378 24.56 1.37 5.52
C ILE A 378 23.90 1.98 4.30
N ILE A 379 24.56 2.92 3.64
CA ILE A 379 23.96 3.66 2.53
C ILE A 379 24.79 3.50 1.26
N TYR A 380 24.14 3.14 0.16
CA TYR A 380 24.73 3.05 -1.18
C TYR A 380 23.97 4.00 -2.12
N GLY A 381 24.62 5.05 -2.62
CA GLY A 381 24.06 5.89 -3.71
C GLY A 381 23.91 5.11 -5.03
N ASN A 382 24.91 4.28 -5.31
CA ASN A 382 25.03 3.39 -6.47
C ASN A 382 25.46 4.08 -7.77
N ASN A 383 24.57 4.62 -8.59
CA ASN A 383 24.96 5.28 -9.85
C ASN A 383 24.25 6.62 -9.99
N ALA A 384 24.82 7.49 -10.83
CA ALA A 384 24.43 8.88 -11.02
C ALA A 384 24.85 9.76 -9.84
N GLU A 385 24.54 11.06 -9.92
CA GLU A 385 24.89 12.03 -8.88
C GLU A 385 23.88 11.94 -7.74
N ASP A 386 24.34 11.45 -6.60
CA ASP A 386 23.53 11.21 -5.41
C ASP A 386 23.77 12.25 -4.32
N ARG A 387 22.76 12.44 -3.47
CA ARG A 387 22.87 13.20 -2.22
C ARG A 387 22.62 12.28 -1.05
N VAL A 388 23.67 12.02 -0.28
CA VAL A 388 23.62 11.05 0.81
C VAL A 388 23.87 11.74 2.15
N PHE A 389 22.99 11.48 3.11
CA PHE A 389 23.06 11.95 4.49
C PHE A 389 23.01 10.73 5.41
N GLY A 390 24.07 10.49 6.18
CA GLY A 390 24.13 9.41 7.18
C GLY A 390 23.09 9.63 8.27
N GLY A 391 23.34 10.62 9.12
CA GLY A 391 22.38 11.04 10.14
C GLY A 391 22.99 10.99 11.53
N GLN A 392 22.32 10.33 12.46
CA GLN A 392 22.81 10.10 13.81
C GLN A 392 23.26 8.65 13.95
N GLY A 393 24.51 8.42 14.30
CA GLY A 393 25.08 7.11 14.57
C GLY A 393 26.36 6.91 13.77
N ASP A 394 26.97 5.75 13.91
CA ASP A 394 28.21 5.43 13.18
C ASP A 394 27.82 4.78 11.83
N ASP A 395 27.80 5.56 10.75
CA ASP A 395 27.28 5.15 9.44
C ASP A 395 28.37 4.61 8.50
N LEU A 396 27.96 3.76 7.56
CA LEU A 396 28.80 3.28 6.46
C LEU A 396 28.22 3.74 5.12
N ILE A 397 28.90 4.69 4.47
CA ILE A 397 28.37 5.39 3.30
C ILE A 397 29.26 5.18 2.07
N PHE A 398 28.63 4.75 0.99
CA PHE A 398 29.23 4.58 -0.33
C PHE A 398 28.48 5.43 -1.36
N GLY A 399 29.13 6.43 -1.96
CA GLY A 399 28.56 7.27 -3.04
C GLY A 399 28.22 6.41 -4.25
N GLY A 400 29.25 5.87 -4.91
CA GLY A 400 29.07 4.90 -5.98
C GLY A 400 29.71 5.37 -7.27
N LYS A 401 28.91 5.66 -8.30
CA LYS A 401 29.40 6.23 -9.55
C LYS A 401 28.67 7.53 -9.79
N GLY A 402 29.35 8.66 -9.75
CA GLY A 402 28.66 9.93 -9.91
C GLY A 402 29.52 11.08 -9.45
N ALA A 403 28.97 12.28 -9.46
CA ALA A 403 29.56 13.37 -8.68
C ALA A 403 28.73 13.49 -7.41
N ASP A 404 29.03 12.67 -6.41
CA ASP A 404 28.17 12.50 -5.25
C ASP A 404 28.42 13.59 -4.20
N THR A 405 27.37 13.97 -3.47
CA THR A 405 27.50 14.81 -2.27
C THR A 405 27.16 13.97 -1.05
N ILE A 406 28.15 13.70 -0.20
CA ILE A 406 28.02 12.81 0.95
C ILE A 406 28.29 13.59 2.23
N ASN A 407 27.37 13.45 3.18
CA ASN A 407 27.46 14.04 4.51
C ASN A 407 27.20 12.96 5.57
N GLY A 408 28.20 12.67 6.42
CA GLY A 408 28.07 11.75 7.57
C GLY A 408 27.07 12.25 8.61
N ASN A 409 27.25 13.50 9.04
CA ASN A 409 26.48 14.23 10.07
C ASN A 409 27.00 13.97 11.48
N LEU A 410 26.33 13.15 12.30
CA LEU A 410 26.66 12.97 13.71
C LEU A 410 27.07 11.52 13.96
N GLY A 411 28.27 11.29 14.47
CA GLY A 411 28.78 9.96 14.78
C GLY A 411 30.08 9.69 14.06
N ASN A 412 30.68 8.51 14.25
CA ASN A 412 31.96 8.18 13.65
C ASN A 412 31.72 7.43 12.34
N ASP A 413 31.70 8.17 11.24
CA ASP A 413 31.25 7.66 9.96
C ASP A 413 32.40 7.07 9.14
N THR A 414 32.10 6.08 8.30
CA THR A 414 33.01 5.60 7.27
C THR A 414 32.47 5.99 5.90
N ILE A 415 33.17 6.91 5.25
CA ILE A 415 32.71 7.55 4.00
C ILE A 415 33.62 7.17 2.84
N ASN A 416 33.03 6.73 1.73
CA ASN A 416 33.72 6.44 0.48
C ASN A 416 32.90 6.96 -0.71
N GLY A 417 33.38 8.01 -1.38
CA GLY A 417 32.75 8.52 -2.61
C GLY A 417 32.69 7.49 -3.75
N ASN A 418 33.63 6.54 -3.75
CA ASN A 418 33.90 5.63 -4.86
C ASN A 418 34.30 6.38 -6.14
N ARG A 419 33.58 6.25 -7.26
CA ARG A 419 34.01 6.76 -8.56
C ARG A 419 33.29 8.06 -8.90
N GLY A 420 34.08 9.04 -9.31
CA GLY A 420 33.66 10.25 -9.97
C GLY A 420 34.26 11.46 -9.27
N ASN A 421 33.53 12.55 -9.09
CA ASN A 421 34.12 13.74 -8.47
C ASN A 421 33.26 14.13 -7.29
N ASP A 422 33.60 13.64 -6.11
CA ASP A 422 32.70 13.65 -4.98
C ASP A 422 33.01 14.80 -4.01
N ILE A 423 31.98 15.23 -3.28
CA ILE A 423 32.10 16.16 -2.14
C ILE A 423 31.80 15.35 -0.88
N LEU A 424 32.79 15.26 0.02
CA LEU A 424 32.73 14.49 1.24
C LEU A 424 32.76 15.42 2.46
N ILE A 425 31.84 15.22 3.39
CA ILE A 425 31.67 16.00 4.61
C ILE A 425 31.46 15.01 5.76
N GLY A 426 32.30 15.06 6.80
CA GLY A 426 32.17 14.20 7.99
C GLY A 426 31.18 14.78 9.01
N ASN A 427 31.34 16.06 9.32
CA ASN A 427 30.77 16.80 10.45
C ASN A 427 31.26 16.29 11.82
N ASP A 428 30.36 16.06 12.79
CA ASP A 428 30.77 15.82 14.18
C ASP A 428 31.08 14.34 14.38
N GLY A 429 32.34 13.99 14.63
CA GLY A 429 32.72 12.59 14.81
C GLY A 429 34.22 12.36 14.64
N ALA A 430 34.67 11.13 14.88
CA ALA A 430 35.98 10.69 14.44
C ALA A 430 35.81 9.87 13.16
N ASP A 431 35.84 10.55 12.02
CA ASP A 431 35.42 9.95 10.75
C ASP A 431 36.56 9.24 10.02
N GLN A 432 36.21 8.27 9.18
CA GLN A 432 37.14 7.60 8.29
C GLN A 432 36.76 7.82 6.83
N PHE A 433 37.63 8.51 6.10
CA PHE A 433 37.48 8.70 4.65
C PHE A 433 38.32 7.66 3.90
N VAL A 434 37.66 6.81 3.11
CA VAL A 434 38.30 5.73 2.36
C VAL A 434 38.54 6.19 0.93
N MET A 435 39.81 6.40 0.56
CA MET A 435 40.18 6.85 -0.78
C MET A 435 41.05 5.82 -1.49
N ARG A 436 40.80 5.62 -2.78
CA ARG A 436 41.48 4.63 -3.62
C ARG A 436 41.80 5.23 -4.99
N ALA A 437 42.78 4.66 -5.68
CA ALA A 437 42.93 4.87 -7.11
C ALA A 437 41.63 4.46 -7.83
N GLY A 438 41.24 5.26 -8.82
CA GLY A 438 40.01 5.13 -9.60
C GLY A 438 38.89 6.00 -9.08
N GLY A 439 39.16 6.78 -8.02
CA GLY A 439 38.19 7.62 -7.35
C GLY A 439 37.76 8.82 -8.17
N GLY A 440 38.66 9.40 -8.98
CA GLY A 440 38.44 10.66 -9.68
C GLY A 440 38.95 11.86 -8.86
N ILE A 441 38.27 13.01 -8.88
CA ILE A 441 38.71 14.22 -8.17
C ILE A 441 37.74 14.55 -7.04
N ASP A 442 38.12 14.18 -5.84
CA ASP A 442 37.26 14.27 -4.66
C ASP A 442 37.68 15.43 -3.76
N THR A 443 36.71 16.07 -3.13
CA THR A 443 36.93 17.17 -2.18
C THR A 443 36.38 16.80 -0.81
N LEU A 444 37.26 16.72 0.18
CA LEU A 444 36.93 16.60 1.59
C LEU A 444 36.93 17.98 2.24
N VAL A 445 35.78 18.38 2.79
CA VAL A 445 35.51 19.79 3.13
C VAL A 445 35.93 20.18 4.55
N ASP A 446 35.81 19.28 5.52
CA ASP A 446 35.82 19.61 6.95
C ASP A 446 36.75 18.74 7.81
N PHE A 447 37.67 18.00 7.21
CA PHE A 447 38.61 17.11 7.90
C PHE A 447 39.26 17.74 9.15
N ASN A 448 39.11 17.07 10.28
CA ASN A 448 39.63 17.52 11.57
C ASN A 448 40.31 16.39 12.36
N ALA A 449 41.63 16.31 12.25
CA ALA A 449 42.43 15.36 13.02
C ALA A 449 42.33 15.52 14.55
N ALA A 450 41.84 16.66 15.06
CA ALA A 450 41.63 16.85 16.49
C ALA A 450 40.34 16.17 17.00
N GLU A 451 39.35 16.00 16.12
CA GLU A 451 38.11 15.25 16.40
C GLU A 451 38.33 13.74 16.27
N GLY A 452 39.31 13.34 15.46
CA GLY A 452 39.77 11.95 15.32
C GLY A 452 39.76 11.45 13.88
N ASP A 453 39.51 12.34 12.93
CA ASP A 453 39.40 11.97 11.52
C ASP A 453 40.65 11.31 10.98
N THR A 454 40.41 10.31 10.13
CA THR A 454 41.45 9.47 9.52
C THR A 454 41.23 9.36 8.02
N LEU A 455 42.33 9.25 7.28
CA LEU A 455 42.32 8.90 5.87
C LEU A 455 42.78 7.46 5.71
N ASN A 456 41.88 6.58 5.27
CA ASN A 456 42.21 5.22 4.91
C ASN A 456 42.62 5.19 3.43
N ILE A 457 43.92 5.22 3.16
CA ILE A 457 44.48 5.20 1.81
C ILE A 457 45.55 4.12 1.65
N ILE A 458 45.65 3.51 0.48
CA ILE A 458 46.68 2.51 0.20
C ILE A 458 47.94 3.22 -0.26
N ALA A 459 49.01 3.22 0.55
CA ALA A 459 50.25 3.93 0.26
C ALA A 459 50.89 3.55 -1.10
N SER A 460 50.75 2.29 -1.54
CA SER A 460 51.25 1.86 -2.85
C SER A 460 50.48 2.45 -4.04
N GLN A 461 49.35 3.12 -3.79
CA GLN A 461 48.55 3.79 -4.82
C GLN A 461 48.89 5.28 -4.95
N VAL A 462 49.62 5.86 -3.99
CA VAL A 462 49.90 7.30 -3.91
C VAL A 462 51.20 7.65 -4.64
N THR A 463 51.15 8.70 -5.46
CA THR A 463 52.30 9.24 -6.20
C THR A 463 52.90 10.47 -5.54
N ALA A 464 52.07 11.35 -5.00
CA ALA A 464 52.53 12.58 -4.34
C ALA A 464 51.52 13.07 -3.30
N ILE A 465 52.02 13.74 -2.25
CA ILE A 465 51.22 14.47 -1.27
C ILE A 465 51.88 15.84 -1.08
N PHE A 466 51.11 16.92 -1.24
CA PHE A 466 51.62 18.29 -1.07
C PHE A 466 50.49 19.26 -0.71
N THR A 467 50.84 20.41 -0.14
CA THR A 467 49.91 21.52 0.09
C THR A 467 49.89 22.45 -1.13
N ASP A 468 48.71 22.81 -1.63
CA ASP A 468 48.55 23.74 -2.74
C ASP A 468 48.65 25.22 -2.30
N THR A 469 48.54 26.15 -3.24
CA THR A 469 48.65 27.60 -2.96
C THR A 469 47.48 28.16 -2.15
N PHE A 470 46.38 27.42 -2.02
CA PHE A 470 45.19 27.78 -1.27
C PHE A 470 45.20 27.17 0.14
N GLY A 471 46.23 26.39 0.49
CA GLY A 471 46.37 25.76 1.79
C GLY A 471 45.65 24.40 1.89
N ASN A 472 45.23 23.82 0.77
CA ASN A 472 44.61 22.49 0.75
C ASN A 472 45.67 21.41 0.57
N THR A 473 45.48 20.26 1.21
CA THR A 473 46.30 19.08 0.89
C THR A 473 45.78 18.43 -0.37
N GLN A 474 46.69 18.09 -1.28
CA GLN A 474 46.40 17.23 -2.42
C GLN A 474 47.11 15.89 -2.26
N VAL A 475 46.35 14.80 -2.34
CA VAL A 475 46.86 13.42 -2.43
C VAL A 475 46.63 12.94 -3.86
N GLN A 476 47.70 12.73 -4.60
CA GLN A 476 47.65 12.27 -6.00
C GLN A 476 47.87 10.77 -6.08
N PHE A 477 47.00 10.06 -6.79
CA PHE A 477 47.10 8.62 -7.05
C PHE A 477 47.78 8.33 -8.40
N PHE A 478 48.33 7.12 -8.59
CA PHE A 478 49.09 6.76 -9.81
C PHE A 478 48.28 6.81 -11.11
N ASP A 479 46.95 6.75 -11.02
CA ASP A 479 46.07 6.77 -12.19
C ASP A 479 45.55 8.17 -12.54
N GLY A 480 46.00 9.19 -11.80
CA GLY A 480 45.61 10.58 -11.99
C GLY A 480 44.43 11.03 -11.14
N SER A 481 43.83 10.15 -10.32
CA SER A 481 42.83 10.55 -9.31
C SER A 481 43.48 11.45 -8.25
N ILE A 482 42.70 12.36 -7.66
CA ILE A 482 43.16 13.34 -6.67
C ILE A 482 42.14 13.44 -5.53
N LEU A 483 42.61 13.35 -4.30
CA LEU A 483 41.86 13.82 -3.13
C LEU A 483 42.36 15.23 -2.77
N ILE A 484 41.44 16.17 -2.63
CA ILE A 484 41.66 17.52 -2.12
C ILE A 484 41.08 17.58 -0.71
N VAL A 485 41.93 17.81 0.30
CA VAL A 485 41.49 18.05 1.68
C VAL A 485 41.54 19.56 1.94
N ALA A 486 40.36 20.17 1.97
CA ALA A 486 40.18 21.60 2.00
C ALA A 486 40.70 22.19 3.33
N GLY A 487 41.52 23.24 3.25
CA GLY A 487 41.99 23.99 4.42
C GLY A 487 42.96 23.25 5.36
N VAL A 488 43.42 22.04 5.01
CA VAL A 488 44.32 21.23 5.83
C VAL A 488 45.70 21.18 5.18
N ASP A 489 46.76 21.45 5.95
CA ASP A 489 48.14 21.32 5.48
C ASP A 489 48.61 19.84 5.46
N SER A 490 49.39 19.48 4.44
CA SER A 490 49.83 18.09 4.22
C SER A 490 50.66 17.50 5.37
N SER A 491 51.28 18.33 6.22
CA SER A 491 51.98 17.88 7.42
C SER A 491 51.04 17.32 8.49
N ALA A 492 49.75 17.72 8.51
CA ALA A 492 48.75 17.21 9.44
C ALA A 492 48.25 15.80 9.06
N ILE A 493 48.37 15.43 7.78
CA ILE A 493 47.83 14.19 7.22
C ILE A 493 48.88 13.09 7.12
N SER A 494 50.12 13.45 6.80
CA SER A 494 51.24 12.52 6.58
C SER A 494 51.48 11.47 7.69
N PRO A 495 51.21 11.71 8.99
CA PRO A 495 51.34 10.72 10.06
C PRO A 495 50.23 9.66 10.13
N LEU A 496 49.11 9.89 9.44
CA LEU A 496 47.87 9.10 9.55
C LEU A 496 47.70 8.10 8.39
N ILE A 497 48.69 8.01 7.50
CA ILE A 497 48.70 7.11 6.36
C ILE A 497 49.35 5.78 6.79
N GLY A 498 48.52 4.76 6.97
CA GLY A 498 48.91 3.40 7.38
C GLY A 498 48.36 2.32 6.45
#